data_AF-A0A2D4HFJ7-F1
#
_entry.id   AF-A0A2D4HFJ7-F1
#
_cell.length_a   1.000
_cell.length_b   1.000
_cell.length_c   1.000
_cell.angle_alpha   90.00
_cell.angle_beta   90.00
_cell.angle_gamma   90.00
#
_symmetry.space_group_name_H-M   'P 1'
#
loop_
_entity.id
_entity.type
_entity.pdbx_description
1 polymer ?
#
loop_
_entity_poly.entity_id
_entity_poly.type
_entity_poly.pdbx_seq_one_letter_code
_entity_poly.pdbx_strand_id
1 'polypeptide(L)'
;VHGGTSPGGISCSRTGCANKSAALGFLPQGGSSPRLGSGRRMAKANGLQLYQVTSLLGLVLGMNICAGFTAHRVRRSGEFGEEGPDSVLSDSPLISTYGSCKTRCFELDEAEPPLCRCDNLCKSYSSCCVDFDELCLKTAGGWECTKERCGETRNEDHACHCSEDCLSRGDCCSNYQVVCKGDTPWVMDDCEDIRTPECPAGFLHPPLIIFSVDGFRASYMKKGEKVMRNIEKLRSCGTHAPYMRPVYPTKTFPNLYTLATGL
;
A
#
# COMPACT_ATOMS: atom_id res chain seq x y z
N VAL A 1 59.21 -13.46 -19.15
CA VAL A 1 60.34 -13.95 -18.31
C VAL A 1 59.81 -14.12 -16.89
N HIS A 2 60.26 -15.18 -16.19
CA HIS A 2 59.82 -15.73 -14.88
C HIS A 2 59.03 -14.82 -13.90
N GLY A 3 58.07 -15.33 -13.10
CA GLY A 3 57.57 -16.70 -12.94
C GLY A 3 57.58 -17.19 -11.47
N GLY A 4 56.46 -17.79 -11.02
CA GLY A 4 56.33 -18.53 -9.75
C GLY A 4 55.71 -17.75 -8.58
N THR A 5 54.98 -18.36 -7.64
CA THR A 5 54.36 -19.72 -7.63
C THR A 5 53.29 -19.77 -6.52
N SER A 6 52.12 -20.37 -6.77
CA SER A 6 51.24 -20.86 -5.68
C SER A 6 51.80 -22.14 -5.06
N PRO A 7 51.32 -22.55 -3.87
CA PRO A 7 50.43 -23.73 -3.87
C PRO A 7 49.33 -23.75 -2.79
N GLY A 8 48.30 -24.60 -3.01
CA GLY A 8 47.32 -25.02 -1.99
C GLY A 8 46.11 -24.11 -1.82
N GLY A 9 44.86 -24.51 -2.07
CA GLY A 9 44.38 -25.81 -2.55
C GLY A 9 43.92 -26.77 -1.44
N ILE A 10 42.81 -26.46 -0.76
CA ILE A 10 42.03 -27.46 0.01
C ILE A 10 40.55 -27.29 -0.33
N SER A 11 40.01 -28.26 -1.06
CA SER A 11 38.58 -28.56 -1.13
C SER A 11 38.33 -29.76 -0.22
N CYS A 12 37.31 -29.70 0.66
CA CYS A 12 36.78 -30.91 1.29
C CYS A 12 35.30 -30.74 1.64
N SER A 13 34.49 -31.71 1.21
CA SER A 13 33.05 -31.83 1.49
C SER A 13 32.79 -32.97 2.47
N ARG A 14 31.83 -32.79 3.39
CA ARG A 14 31.29 -33.84 4.32
C ARG A 14 32.37 -34.36 5.30
N THR A 15 32.10 -34.85 6.51
CA THR A 15 30.95 -35.19 7.37
C THR A 15 31.50 -35.05 8.81
N GLY A 16 30.77 -34.84 9.91
CA GLY A 16 29.33 -34.85 10.19
C GLY A 16 29.14 -35.38 11.63
N CYS A 17 28.21 -34.83 12.40
CA CYS A 17 27.79 -35.43 13.67
C CYS A 17 26.27 -35.29 13.79
N ALA A 18 25.56 -36.37 13.53
CA ALA A 18 24.12 -36.45 13.77
C ALA A 18 23.87 -36.84 15.23
N ASN A 19 22.69 -36.49 15.75
CA ASN A 19 21.98 -37.44 16.60
C ASN A 19 20.57 -37.67 16.03
N LYS A 20 20.14 -38.93 16.06
CA LYS A 20 18.93 -39.42 15.36
C LYS A 20 17.78 -39.63 16.35
N SER A 21 16.55 -39.44 15.87
CA SER A 21 15.49 -40.46 15.81
C SER A 21 14.38 -39.90 14.90
N ALA A 22 14.00 -40.49 13.75
CA ALA A 22 13.43 -41.83 13.51
C ALA A 22 12.07 -42.00 14.22
N ALA A 23 10.98 -42.55 13.67
CA ALA A 23 10.65 -43.23 12.39
C ALA A 23 9.10 -43.20 12.20
N LEU A 24 8.41 -43.47 11.08
CA LEU A 24 8.63 -43.78 9.63
C LEU A 24 7.31 -43.34 8.91
N GLY A 25 7.00 -43.48 7.60
CA GLY A 25 7.71 -43.98 6.42
C GLY A 25 6.76 -44.21 5.22
N PHE A 26 7.01 -43.51 4.10
CA PHE A 26 6.76 -43.88 2.69
C PHE A 26 5.38 -44.31 2.11
N LEU A 27 4.89 -43.43 1.23
CA LEU A 27 4.16 -43.66 -0.04
C LEU A 27 4.98 -44.52 -1.04
N PRO A 28 4.39 -45.18 -2.08
CA PRO A 28 4.07 -44.47 -3.35
C PRO A 28 2.83 -44.99 -4.15
N GLN A 29 2.73 -44.50 -5.40
CA GLN A 29 1.52 -44.40 -6.24
C GLN A 29 1.28 -45.57 -7.23
N GLY A 30 0.03 -45.69 -7.69
CA GLY A 30 -0.30 -45.83 -9.13
C GLY A 30 -0.57 -47.24 -9.68
N GLY A 31 -1.73 -47.41 -10.34
CA GLY A 31 -2.03 -48.65 -11.11
C GLY A 31 -3.49 -48.85 -11.50
N SER A 32 -3.79 -48.58 -12.78
CA SER A 32 -4.98 -48.91 -13.61
C SER A 32 -5.90 -50.10 -13.23
N SER A 33 -7.21 -49.93 -13.54
CA SER A 33 -8.31 -50.92 -13.46
C SER A 33 -8.12 -52.20 -14.32
N PRO A 34 -8.97 -53.24 -14.12
CA PRO A 34 -10.09 -53.39 -15.06
C PRO A 34 -11.41 -54.01 -14.53
N ARG A 35 -12.53 -53.56 -15.13
CA ARG A 35 -13.68 -54.32 -15.68
C ARG A 35 -14.52 -55.34 -14.84
N LEU A 36 -15.81 -54.99 -14.74
CA LEU A 36 -16.97 -55.68 -15.37
C LEU A 36 -17.79 -56.74 -14.60
N GLY A 37 -19.10 -56.44 -14.47
CA GLY A 37 -20.21 -57.41 -14.39
C GLY A 37 -20.52 -57.96 -12.99
N SER A 38 -21.72 -58.47 -12.71
CA SER A 38 -23.01 -58.44 -13.41
C SER A 38 -24.09 -58.90 -12.41
N GLY A 39 -25.31 -58.34 -12.42
CA GLY A 39 -26.29 -58.71 -11.38
C GLY A 39 -27.68 -58.06 -11.47
N ARG A 40 -28.44 -58.34 -12.53
CA ARG A 40 -29.85 -57.92 -12.65
C ARG A 40 -30.77 -58.70 -11.69
N ARG A 41 -31.70 -58.02 -11.01
CA ARG A 41 -33.16 -58.17 -11.26
C ARG A 41 -34.04 -57.15 -10.50
N MET A 42 -35.17 -56.78 -11.13
CA MET A 42 -36.22 -55.90 -10.58
C MET A 42 -37.35 -56.69 -9.91
N ALA A 43 -38.02 -56.10 -8.92
CA ALA A 43 -39.48 -56.01 -8.71
C ALA A 43 -39.74 -55.55 -7.25
N LYS A 44 -40.18 -54.32 -6.98
CA LYS A 44 -41.55 -53.77 -7.07
C LYS A 44 -42.48 -54.22 -5.93
N ALA A 45 -42.63 -53.38 -4.89
CA ALA A 45 -43.94 -52.91 -4.37
C ALA A 45 -43.79 -51.98 -3.14
N ASN A 46 -44.43 -50.81 -3.24
CA ASN A 46 -44.98 -49.90 -2.22
C ASN A 46 -44.76 -50.22 -0.72
N GLY A 47 -44.12 -49.26 -0.02
CA GLY A 47 -43.98 -49.22 1.44
C GLY A 47 -43.79 -47.80 1.96
N LEU A 48 -44.58 -46.84 1.46
CA LEU A 48 -44.64 -45.45 1.97
C LEU A 48 -45.69 -45.37 3.10
N GLN A 49 -45.58 -44.34 3.96
CA GLN A 49 -46.48 -44.01 5.09
C GLN A 49 -46.25 -44.72 6.44
N LEU A 50 -45.09 -44.46 7.08
CA LEU A 50 -45.06 -44.23 8.54
C LEU A 50 -43.83 -43.46 9.05
N TYR A 51 -42.68 -43.54 8.37
CA TYR A 51 -41.39 -43.10 8.92
C TYR A 51 -41.01 -41.61 8.73
N GLN A 52 -41.78 -40.82 7.96
CA GLN A 52 -41.44 -39.41 7.69
C GLN A 52 -42.16 -38.39 8.58
N VAL A 53 -43.17 -38.80 9.36
CA VAL A 53 -43.91 -37.88 10.24
C VAL A 53 -43.27 -37.76 11.63
N THR A 54 -42.53 -38.79 12.08
CA THR A 54 -41.85 -38.80 13.38
C THR A 54 -40.52 -38.03 13.39
N SER A 55 -39.92 -37.76 12.22
CA SER A 55 -38.62 -37.08 12.12
C SER A 55 -38.68 -35.55 12.26
N LEU A 56 -39.86 -34.94 12.06
CA LEU A 56 -40.02 -33.48 12.08
C LEU A 56 -40.50 -32.90 13.42
N LEU A 57 -41.04 -33.72 14.33
CA LEU A 57 -41.48 -33.25 15.65
C LEU A 57 -40.38 -33.33 16.72
N GLY A 58 -39.32 -34.10 16.48
CA GLY A 58 -38.17 -34.24 17.40
C GLY A 58 -37.17 -33.07 17.38
N LEU A 59 -37.20 -32.21 16.36
CA LEU A 59 -36.20 -31.14 16.18
C LEU A 59 -36.64 -29.76 16.71
N VAL A 60 -37.91 -29.61 17.14
CA VAL A 60 -38.50 -28.30 17.51
C VAL A 60 -38.58 -28.08 19.04
N LEU A 61 -38.31 -29.11 19.84
CA LEU A 61 -38.30 -29.04 21.32
C LEU A 61 -36.92 -29.28 21.95
N GLY A 62 -35.86 -29.38 21.13
CA GLY A 62 -34.50 -29.72 21.57
C GLY A 62 -33.52 -28.55 21.70
N MET A 63 -33.95 -27.30 21.51
CA MET A 63 -33.07 -26.11 21.56
C MET A 63 -33.66 -24.97 22.39
N ASN A 64 -33.78 -25.18 23.69
CA ASN A 64 -33.88 -24.11 24.68
C ASN A 64 -33.22 -24.56 25.99
N ILE A 65 -32.73 -23.59 26.78
CA ILE A 65 -31.98 -23.77 28.05
C ILE A 65 -30.49 -24.16 27.86
N CYS A 66 -29.69 -23.18 27.45
CA CYS A 66 -28.25 -23.09 27.75
C CYS A 66 -27.91 -21.64 28.18
N ALA A 67 -28.51 -21.17 29.27
CA ALA A 67 -28.19 -19.89 29.88
C ALA A 67 -26.94 -20.03 30.77
N GLY A 68 -25.75 -19.82 30.19
CA GLY A 68 -24.49 -19.83 30.91
C GLY A 68 -24.28 -18.58 31.76
N PHE A 69 -24.58 -18.64 33.06
CA PHE A 69 -24.20 -17.60 34.02
C PHE A 69 -22.76 -17.82 34.51
N THR A 70 -21.84 -16.92 34.14
CA THR A 70 -20.51 -16.83 34.75
C THR A 70 -20.56 -16.02 36.05
N ALA A 71 -20.73 -16.71 37.18
CA ALA A 71 -20.66 -16.08 38.50
C ALA A 71 -19.21 -15.61 38.81
N HIS A 72 -18.98 -14.30 38.76
CA HIS A 72 -17.68 -13.72 39.14
C HIS A 72 -17.44 -13.89 40.64
N ARG A 73 -16.30 -14.47 41.04
CA ARG A 73 -16.02 -14.77 42.44
C ARG A 73 -15.58 -13.51 43.21
N VAL A 74 -16.39 -13.16 44.21
CA VAL A 74 -16.04 -12.58 45.53
C VAL A 74 -14.99 -11.45 45.59
N ARG A 75 -15.48 -10.23 45.86
CA ARG A 75 -14.73 -9.08 46.41
C ARG A 75 -13.96 -9.44 47.69
N ARG A 76 -12.86 -8.73 47.95
CA ARG A 76 -12.31 -8.53 49.31
C ARG A 76 -12.82 -7.18 49.84
N SER A 77 -13.16 -7.11 51.12
CA SER A 77 -13.90 -5.97 51.72
C SER A 77 -13.12 -4.66 51.78
N GLY A 78 -13.86 -3.56 51.63
CA GLY A 78 -13.50 -2.16 51.87
C GLY A 78 -14.79 -1.34 51.65
N GLU A 79 -15.17 -0.50 52.62
CA GLU A 79 -16.54 -0.02 52.81
C GLU A 79 -16.73 1.47 52.47
N PHE A 80 -17.99 1.89 52.33
CA PHE A 80 -18.53 3.25 52.09
C PHE A 80 -18.49 3.88 50.68
N GLY A 81 -19.64 4.43 50.27
CA GLY A 81 -19.79 5.46 49.23
C GLY A 81 -20.48 5.01 47.94
N GLU A 82 -21.78 5.28 47.79
CA GLU A 82 -22.46 5.25 46.47
C GLU A 82 -22.42 6.63 45.82
N GLU A 83 -21.62 6.82 44.78
CA GLU A 83 -21.80 7.92 43.81
C GLU A 83 -21.41 7.46 42.40
N GLY A 84 -22.39 7.49 41.47
CA GLY A 84 -22.20 7.62 40.02
C GLY A 84 -21.52 6.48 39.22
N PRO A 85 -22.00 6.16 38.00
CA PRO A 85 -21.10 5.62 36.99
C PRO A 85 -20.20 6.76 36.49
N ASP A 86 -18.91 6.72 36.83
CA ASP A 86 -17.91 7.58 36.20
C ASP A 86 -17.93 7.38 34.69
N SER A 87 -18.63 8.28 33.99
CA SER A 87 -18.46 8.43 32.56
C SER A 87 -17.06 8.97 32.34
N VAL A 88 -16.14 8.08 31.96
CA VAL A 88 -14.83 8.46 31.42
C VAL A 88 -15.09 9.25 30.14
N LEU A 89 -15.24 10.57 30.31
CA LEU A 89 -15.32 11.51 29.20
C LEU A 89 -14.02 11.38 28.42
N SER A 90 -14.15 10.98 27.16
CA SER A 90 -13.02 10.92 26.25
C SER A 90 -12.66 12.36 25.89
N ASP A 91 -11.68 12.94 26.59
CA ASP A 91 -11.04 14.24 26.28
C ASP A 91 -10.21 14.19 24.97
N SER A 92 -10.71 13.47 23.97
CA SER A 92 -10.30 13.62 22.59
C SER A 92 -10.92 14.93 22.07
N PRO A 93 -10.14 15.90 21.57
CA PRO A 93 -10.71 17.09 20.96
C PRO A 93 -11.70 16.70 19.88
N LEU A 94 -12.96 17.11 20.04
CA LEU A 94 -14.01 16.77 19.09
C LEU A 94 -13.78 17.55 17.78
N ILE A 95 -13.04 16.93 16.86
CA ILE A 95 -12.83 17.48 15.52
C ILE A 95 -14.20 17.59 14.85
N SER A 96 -14.61 18.82 14.57
CA SER A 96 -15.86 19.09 13.90
C SER A 96 -15.68 18.80 12.42
N THR A 97 -16.30 17.73 11.94
CA THR A 97 -16.41 17.43 10.50
C THR A 97 -17.29 18.45 9.76
N TYR A 98 -17.95 19.38 10.48
CA TYR A 98 -18.66 20.52 9.90
C TYR A 98 -17.67 21.56 9.36
N GLY A 99 -17.30 21.37 8.09
CA GLY A 99 -16.56 22.32 7.27
C GLY A 99 -16.44 21.79 5.85
N SER A 100 -15.72 22.51 5.00
CA SER A 100 -15.54 22.16 3.59
C SER A 100 -14.09 22.36 3.15
N CYS A 101 -13.61 21.48 2.28
CA CYS A 101 -12.32 21.62 1.60
C CYS A 101 -12.39 22.43 0.29
N LYS A 102 -13.53 23.06 -0.02
CA LYS A 102 -13.64 23.97 -1.16
C LYS A 102 -12.59 25.07 -1.06
N THR A 103 -11.74 25.18 -2.08
CA THR A 103 -10.56 26.07 -2.15
C THR A 103 -9.49 25.87 -1.06
N ARG A 104 -9.51 24.75 -0.33
CA ARG A 104 -8.55 24.41 0.75
C ARG A 104 -7.78 23.10 0.55
N CYS A 105 -7.96 22.45 -0.59
CA CYS A 105 -7.28 21.19 -0.90
C CYS A 105 -5.75 21.32 -0.85
N PHE A 106 -5.12 20.50 -0.01
CA PHE A 106 -3.68 20.48 0.22
C PHE A 106 -3.10 21.81 0.73
N GLU A 107 -3.87 22.54 1.56
CA GLU A 107 -3.33 23.65 2.34
C GLU A 107 -2.11 23.21 3.19
N LEU A 108 -1.12 24.09 3.32
CA LEU A 108 0.13 23.80 4.03
C LEU A 108 0.04 24.07 5.53
N ASP A 109 -0.91 24.92 5.95
CA ASP A 109 -1.15 25.27 7.34
C ASP A 109 -1.97 24.18 8.03
N GLU A 110 -1.51 23.69 9.17
CA GLU A 110 -2.28 22.71 9.95
C GLU A 110 -3.46 23.39 10.67
N ALA A 111 -4.69 23.08 10.25
CA ALA A 111 -5.88 23.61 10.91
C ALA A 111 -5.98 23.14 12.38
N GLU A 112 -6.11 24.08 13.31
CA GLU A 112 -6.29 23.79 14.74
C GLU A 112 -7.71 23.24 15.03
N PRO A 113 -7.86 22.30 15.98
CA PRO A 113 -9.17 21.88 16.47
C PRO A 113 -9.98 23.09 16.98
N PRO A 114 -11.29 23.20 16.64
CA PRO A 114 -12.15 22.12 16.17
C PRO A 114 -12.31 22.01 14.64
N LEU A 115 -11.59 22.78 13.82
CA LEU A 115 -11.82 22.83 12.38
C LEU A 115 -11.37 21.53 11.67
N CYS A 116 -12.09 21.09 10.65
CA CYS A 116 -11.68 19.97 9.81
C CYS A 116 -10.51 20.34 8.88
N ARG A 117 -9.62 19.36 8.69
CA ARG A 117 -8.37 19.46 7.94
C ARG A 117 -8.56 19.14 6.46
N CYS A 118 -7.73 19.76 5.60
CA CYS A 118 -7.74 19.57 4.14
C CYS A 118 -6.33 19.33 3.55
N ASP A 119 -5.34 19.14 4.41
CA ASP A 119 -3.96 18.80 4.05
C ASP A 119 -3.78 17.30 3.74
N ASN A 120 -2.59 16.91 3.31
CA ASN A 120 -2.27 15.54 2.92
C ASN A 120 -2.20 14.52 4.09
N LEU A 121 -2.14 14.96 5.35
CA LEU A 121 -2.12 14.10 6.53
C LEU A 121 -3.51 13.90 7.17
N CYS A 122 -4.54 14.65 6.75
CA CYS A 122 -5.86 14.61 7.39
C CYS A 122 -6.45 13.18 7.50
N LYS A 123 -6.18 12.32 6.50
CA LYS A 123 -6.63 10.91 6.49
C LYS A 123 -5.96 10.07 7.57
N SER A 124 -4.67 10.28 7.82
CA SER A 124 -3.91 9.57 8.86
C SER A 124 -4.40 9.90 10.27
N TYR A 125 -4.94 11.11 10.46
CA TYR A 125 -5.51 11.58 11.72
C TYR A 125 -7.04 11.45 11.80
N SER A 126 -7.70 10.87 10.80
CA SER A 126 -9.16 10.80 10.68
C SER A 126 -9.88 12.16 10.88
N SER A 127 -9.25 13.24 10.41
CA SER A 127 -9.62 14.64 10.70
C SER A 127 -10.08 15.44 9.47
N CYS A 128 -10.21 14.80 8.31
CA CYS A 128 -10.63 15.44 7.07
C CYS A 128 -12.06 16.00 7.14
N CYS A 129 -12.34 17.05 6.37
CA CYS A 129 -13.72 17.45 6.07
C CYS A 129 -14.45 16.35 5.28
N VAL A 130 -15.78 16.30 5.37
CA VAL A 130 -16.60 15.25 4.73
C VAL A 130 -16.45 15.21 3.20
N ASP A 131 -16.18 16.37 2.59
CA ASP A 131 -16.06 16.58 1.14
C ASP A 131 -14.61 16.47 0.61
N PHE A 132 -13.64 16.11 1.44
CA PHE A 132 -12.22 16.05 1.06
C PHE A 132 -11.96 15.11 -0.13
N ASP A 133 -12.57 13.92 -0.14
CA ASP A 133 -12.35 12.92 -1.19
C ASP A 133 -12.92 13.39 -2.55
N GLU A 134 -14.10 14.00 -2.54
CA GLU A 134 -14.76 14.48 -3.77
C GLU A 134 -14.08 15.73 -4.35
N LEU A 135 -13.63 16.65 -3.49
CA LEU A 135 -13.05 17.92 -3.92
C LEU A 135 -11.54 17.84 -4.21
N CYS A 136 -10.79 17.04 -3.44
CA CYS A 136 -9.33 17.04 -3.46
C CYS A 136 -8.71 15.78 -4.07
N LEU A 137 -9.43 14.65 -4.10
CA LEU A 137 -8.96 13.38 -4.69
C LEU A 137 -9.69 13.04 -6.00
N LYS A 138 -9.83 14.06 -6.86
CA LYS A 138 -10.46 13.94 -8.18
C LYS A 138 -9.70 12.96 -9.07
N THR A 139 -10.45 12.19 -9.86
CA THR A 139 -9.93 11.15 -10.76
C THR A 139 -10.55 11.18 -12.17
N ALA A 140 -11.54 12.04 -12.42
CA ALA A 140 -12.16 12.16 -13.74
C ALA A 140 -11.17 12.76 -14.76
N GLY A 141 -11.32 12.39 -16.04
CA GLY A 141 -10.39 12.77 -17.11
C GLY A 141 -9.01 12.07 -17.07
N GLY A 142 -8.66 11.39 -15.98
CA GLY A 142 -7.36 10.77 -15.79
C GLY A 142 -6.23 11.78 -15.55
N TRP A 143 -4.98 11.30 -15.60
CA TRP A 143 -3.77 12.06 -15.25
C TRP A 143 -2.97 12.56 -16.48
N GLU A 144 -3.48 12.29 -17.68
CA GLU A 144 -2.81 12.55 -18.94
C GLU A 144 -3.75 13.25 -19.92
N CYS A 145 -3.26 14.28 -20.61
CA CYS A 145 -3.92 14.86 -21.76
C CYS A 145 -3.86 13.91 -22.95
N THR A 146 -4.95 13.88 -23.73
CA THR A 146 -5.01 13.30 -25.07
C THR A 146 -5.14 14.43 -26.10
N LYS A 147 -4.88 14.13 -27.39
CA LYS A 147 -5.03 15.13 -28.47
C LYS A 147 -6.45 15.72 -28.57
N GLU A 148 -7.46 14.98 -28.12
CA GLU A 148 -8.87 15.39 -28.11
C GLU A 148 -9.20 16.34 -26.94
N ARG A 149 -8.42 16.30 -25.86
CA ARG A 149 -8.58 17.20 -24.68
C ARG A 149 -7.81 18.51 -24.83
N CYS A 150 -6.95 18.67 -25.83
CA CYS A 150 -6.16 19.88 -26.01
C CYS A 150 -7.06 21.08 -26.34
N GLY A 151 -7.05 22.11 -25.48
CA GLY A 151 -7.96 23.24 -25.61
C GLY A 151 -9.39 22.94 -25.17
N GLU A 152 -9.60 21.93 -24.32
CA GLU A 152 -10.92 21.63 -23.75
C GLU A 152 -11.52 22.83 -22.99
N THR A 153 -12.84 22.95 -23.01
CA THR A 153 -13.55 23.80 -22.05
C THR A 153 -13.31 23.23 -20.66
N ARG A 154 -12.83 24.07 -19.74
CA ARG A 154 -12.44 23.65 -18.40
C ARG A 154 -13.59 22.97 -17.65
N ASN A 155 -13.32 21.77 -17.11
CA ASN A 155 -14.22 21.02 -16.25
C ASN A 155 -13.56 20.81 -14.88
N GLU A 156 -14.08 21.46 -13.84
CA GLU A 156 -13.49 21.39 -12.49
C GLU A 156 -13.53 19.99 -11.86
N ASP A 157 -14.29 19.03 -12.41
CA ASP A 157 -14.29 17.64 -11.94
C ASP A 157 -13.05 16.85 -12.39
N HIS A 158 -12.31 17.36 -13.39
CA HIS A 158 -11.09 16.71 -13.88
C HIS A 158 -9.96 16.73 -12.84
N ALA A 159 -9.20 15.64 -12.79
CA ALA A 159 -8.03 15.51 -11.90
C ALA A 159 -6.89 16.46 -12.29
N CYS A 160 -6.75 16.74 -13.59
CA CYS A 160 -5.83 17.72 -14.17
C CYS A 160 -6.38 18.22 -15.50
N HIS A 161 -5.96 19.42 -15.91
CA HIS A 161 -6.57 20.16 -17.01
C HIS A 161 -5.71 20.14 -18.29
N CYS A 162 -6.39 20.28 -19.43
CA CYS A 162 -5.78 20.42 -20.76
C CYS A 162 -6.26 21.69 -21.50
N SER A 163 -6.89 22.61 -20.76
CA SER A 163 -7.33 23.92 -21.20
C SER A 163 -6.17 24.91 -21.29
N GLU A 164 -6.32 25.97 -22.10
CA GLU A 164 -5.24 26.95 -22.35
C GLU A 164 -4.85 27.78 -21.10
N ASP A 165 -5.72 27.86 -20.08
CA ASP A 165 -5.44 28.55 -18.82
C ASP A 165 -4.66 27.70 -17.80
N CYS A 166 -4.51 26.38 -18.00
CA CYS A 166 -3.96 25.50 -16.97
C CYS A 166 -2.52 25.85 -16.57
N LEU A 167 -1.73 26.41 -17.49
CA LEU A 167 -0.33 26.80 -17.22
C LEU A 167 -0.24 28.00 -16.28
N SER A 168 -1.19 28.95 -16.35
CA SER A 168 -1.21 30.11 -15.47
C SER A 168 -1.74 29.77 -14.07
N ARG A 169 -2.55 28.70 -13.97
CA ARG A 169 -3.10 28.16 -12.72
C ARG A 169 -2.21 27.10 -12.06
N GLY A 170 -1.28 26.50 -12.80
CA GLY A 170 -0.41 25.43 -12.32
C GLY A 170 -1.08 24.06 -12.19
N ASP A 171 -2.19 23.82 -12.89
CA ASP A 171 -3.03 22.61 -12.74
C ASP A 171 -3.19 21.78 -14.03
N CYS A 172 -2.25 21.94 -14.98
CA CYS A 172 -2.15 21.10 -16.16
C CYS A 172 -1.83 19.63 -15.82
N CYS A 173 -2.26 18.71 -16.67
CA CYS A 173 -1.67 17.37 -16.68
C CYS A 173 -0.18 17.43 -17.07
N SER A 174 0.65 16.55 -16.51
CA SER A 174 2.12 16.62 -16.65
C SER A 174 2.64 16.45 -18.09
N ASN A 175 1.84 15.88 -18.98
CA ASN A 175 2.14 15.70 -20.40
C ASN A 175 1.52 16.79 -21.32
N TYR A 176 0.87 17.82 -20.78
CA TYR A 176 0.14 18.84 -21.56
C TYR A 176 1.02 19.49 -22.66
N GLN A 177 2.22 19.96 -22.30
CA GLN A 177 3.15 20.59 -23.25
C GLN A 177 3.52 19.62 -24.39
N VAL A 178 3.88 18.38 -24.05
CA VAL A 178 4.21 17.33 -25.03
C VAL A 178 3.05 17.01 -25.98
N VAL A 179 1.83 16.86 -25.46
CA VAL A 179 0.67 16.40 -26.26
C VAL A 179 0.00 17.54 -27.03
N CYS A 180 -0.09 18.73 -26.43
CA CYS A 180 -0.90 19.84 -26.94
C CYS A 180 -0.09 21.00 -27.53
N LYS A 181 1.17 21.19 -27.12
CA LYS A 181 2.07 22.21 -27.72
C LYS A 181 3.12 21.59 -28.64
N GLY A 182 3.38 20.28 -28.51
CA GLY A 182 4.27 19.52 -29.40
C GLY A 182 5.71 19.43 -28.88
N ASP A 183 5.93 19.74 -27.61
CA ASP A 183 7.25 19.68 -26.96
C ASP A 183 7.75 18.23 -26.80
N THR A 184 9.06 18.07 -26.59
CA THR A 184 9.65 16.77 -26.31
C THR A 184 9.48 16.39 -24.83
N PRO A 185 9.25 15.10 -24.51
CA PRO A 185 9.29 14.66 -23.12
C PRO A 185 10.73 14.75 -22.59
N TRP A 186 10.93 15.28 -21.38
CA TRP A 186 12.25 15.48 -20.74
C TRP A 186 13.25 14.32 -20.89
N VAL A 187 12.76 13.07 -20.92
CA VAL A 187 13.61 11.88 -21.06
C VAL A 187 14.23 11.69 -22.45
N MET A 188 13.70 12.37 -23.46
CA MET A 188 14.15 12.30 -24.85
C MET A 188 15.16 13.39 -25.21
N ASP A 189 15.22 14.47 -24.44
CA ASP A 189 16.21 15.53 -24.64
C ASP A 189 17.62 15.04 -24.29
N ASP A 190 18.65 15.76 -24.70
CA ASP A 190 20.04 15.42 -24.36
C ASP A 190 20.38 15.72 -22.88
N CYS A 191 21.60 15.35 -22.45
CA CYS A 191 22.15 15.79 -21.16
C CYS A 191 22.85 17.15 -21.33
N GLU A 192 22.49 18.14 -20.51
CA GLU A 192 23.10 19.48 -20.50
C GLU A 192 23.74 19.81 -19.15
N ASP A 193 24.88 20.51 -19.17
CA ASP A 193 25.63 20.95 -17.99
C ASP A 193 24.97 22.19 -17.35
N ILE A 194 24.13 22.01 -16.33
CA ILE A 194 23.49 23.11 -15.59
C ILE A 194 24.53 23.79 -14.67
N ARG A 195 25.25 24.79 -15.20
CA ARG A 195 26.29 25.55 -14.46
C ARG A 195 25.73 26.64 -13.55
N THR A 196 24.56 27.17 -13.87
CA THR A 196 23.84 28.22 -13.13
C THR A 196 22.36 27.86 -13.05
N PRO A 197 21.68 28.06 -11.92
CA PRO A 197 20.27 27.70 -11.78
C PRO A 197 19.37 28.62 -12.61
N GLU A 198 18.60 28.02 -13.51
CA GLU A 198 17.61 28.73 -14.34
C GLU A 198 16.24 28.68 -13.64
N CYS A 199 15.97 29.70 -12.82
CA CYS A 199 14.72 29.78 -12.05
C CYS A 199 13.88 30.99 -12.48
N PRO A 200 12.54 30.89 -12.48
CA PRO A 200 11.67 32.04 -12.72
C PRO A 200 11.75 33.06 -11.58
N ALA A 201 11.30 34.28 -11.85
CA ALA A 201 11.30 35.36 -10.87
C ALA A 201 10.55 34.96 -9.58
N GLY A 202 11.09 35.34 -8.42
CA GLY A 202 10.58 34.99 -7.09
C GLY A 202 11.36 33.87 -6.38
N PHE A 203 12.11 33.05 -7.11
CA PHE A 203 13.00 32.05 -6.50
C PHE A 203 14.35 32.67 -6.13
N LEU A 204 14.62 32.82 -4.84
CA LEU A 204 15.92 33.26 -4.31
C LEU A 204 16.98 32.15 -4.34
N HIS A 205 16.53 30.89 -4.21
CA HIS A 205 17.36 29.69 -4.21
C HIS A 205 16.65 28.56 -4.99
N PRO A 206 17.39 27.63 -5.62
CA PRO A 206 16.80 26.49 -6.30
C PRO A 206 16.08 25.57 -5.30
N PRO A 207 14.84 25.12 -5.57
CA PRO A 207 14.09 24.24 -4.67
C PRO A 207 14.68 22.82 -4.63
N LEU A 208 14.60 22.17 -3.47
CA LEU A 208 15.03 20.78 -3.28
C LEU A 208 13.81 19.85 -3.27
N ILE A 209 13.81 18.86 -4.15
CA ILE A 209 12.80 17.79 -4.20
C ILE A 209 13.45 16.47 -3.78
N ILE A 210 12.96 15.85 -2.70
CA ILE A 210 13.44 14.56 -2.20
C ILE A 210 12.51 13.45 -2.69
N PHE A 211 12.88 12.76 -3.76
CA PHE A 211 12.12 11.65 -4.31
C PHE A 211 12.54 10.31 -3.68
N SER A 212 11.87 9.90 -2.61
CA SER A 212 12.18 8.65 -1.90
C SER A 212 11.48 7.44 -2.51
N VAL A 213 12.21 6.33 -2.69
CA VAL A 213 11.71 5.06 -3.24
C VAL A 213 12.01 3.91 -2.29
N ASP A 214 11.00 3.47 -1.53
CA ASP A 214 11.18 2.40 -0.54
C ASP A 214 11.54 1.06 -1.21
N GLY A 215 12.38 0.28 -0.54
CA GLY A 215 12.87 -1.01 -1.03
C GLY A 215 13.73 -0.96 -2.30
N PHE A 216 14.10 0.23 -2.81
CA PHE A 216 14.85 0.35 -4.07
C PHE A 216 16.30 -0.11 -3.93
N ARG A 217 16.53 -1.41 -4.15
CA ARG A 217 17.85 -2.02 -4.09
C ARG A 217 18.74 -1.48 -5.22
N ALA A 218 19.93 -0.96 -4.88
CA ALA A 218 20.88 -0.36 -5.84
C ALA A 218 21.17 -1.23 -7.09
N SER A 219 21.13 -2.56 -6.98
CA SER A 219 21.29 -3.47 -8.12
C SER A 219 20.20 -3.35 -9.19
N TYR A 220 19.05 -2.73 -8.90
CA TYR A 220 18.00 -2.50 -9.89
C TYR A 220 18.41 -1.49 -10.97
N MET A 221 19.33 -0.57 -10.69
CA MET A 221 19.91 0.34 -11.71
C MET A 221 20.59 -0.43 -12.84
N LYS A 222 21.03 -1.67 -12.61
CA LYS A 222 21.60 -2.54 -13.66
C LYS A 222 20.59 -2.96 -14.74
N LYS A 223 19.28 -2.73 -14.54
CA LYS A 223 18.27 -2.86 -15.60
C LYS A 223 18.39 -1.75 -16.65
N GLY A 224 18.97 -0.60 -16.26
CA GLY A 224 19.26 0.54 -17.12
C GLY A 224 18.03 1.14 -17.80
N GLU A 225 18.30 1.84 -18.90
CA GLU A 225 17.30 2.58 -19.68
C GLU A 225 16.09 1.72 -20.05
N LYS A 226 16.29 0.46 -20.46
CA LYS A 226 15.23 -0.44 -20.97
C LYS A 226 14.03 -0.63 -20.04
N VAL A 227 14.18 -0.34 -18.74
CA VAL A 227 13.10 -0.44 -17.75
C VAL A 227 12.82 0.89 -17.06
N MET A 228 13.83 1.76 -16.88
CA MET A 228 13.72 2.95 -16.03
C MET A 228 14.35 4.19 -16.68
N ARG A 229 13.94 4.53 -17.92
CA ARG A 229 14.52 5.63 -18.72
C ARG A 229 14.72 6.93 -17.93
N ASN A 230 13.71 7.40 -17.21
CA ASN A 230 13.78 8.65 -16.44
C ASN A 230 14.86 8.60 -15.33
N ILE A 231 14.86 7.53 -14.54
CA ILE A 231 15.81 7.32 -13.44
C ILE A 231 17.24 7.09 -13.98
N GLU A 232 17.36 6.43 -15.13
CA GLU A 232 18.65 6.26 -15.80
C GLU A 232 19.20 7.58 -16.34
N LYS A 233 18.36 8.45 -16.92
CA LYS A 233 18.77 9.81 -17.34
C LYS A 233 19.25 10.65 -16.14
N LEU A 234 18.53 10.59 -15.00
CA LEU A 234 19.00 11.22 -13.75
C LEU A 234 20.36 10.66 -13.29
N ARG A 235 20.57 9.33 -13.41
CA ARG A 235 21.85 8.68 -13.06
C ARG A 235 23.00 9.06 -14.00
N SER A 236 22.73 9.23 -15.30
CA SER A 236 23.77 9.45 -16.31
C SER A 236 24.13 10.92 -16.51
N CYS A 237 23.15 11.84 -16.49
CA CYS A 237 23.40 13.27 -16.59
C CYS A 237 23.76 13.90 -15.23
N GLY A 238 23.32 13.29 -14.12
CA GLY A 238 23.54 13.81 -12.76
C GLY A 238 24.63 13.06 -11.98
N THR A 239 24.80 13.43 -10.71
CA THR A 239 25.72 12.76 -9.78
C THR A 239 25.06 11.53 -9.18
N HIS A 240 25.74 10.37 -9.23
CA HIS A 240 25.28 9.14 -8.59
C HIS A 240 26.41 8.38 -7.88
N ALA A 241 26.04 7.63 -6.84
CA ALA A 241 26.91 6.63 -6.21
C ALA A 241 26.56 5.21 -6.69
N PRO A 242 27.51 4.25 -6.73
CA PRO A 242 27.21 2.85 -7.07
C PRO A 242 26.19 2.18 -6.14
N TYR A 243 26.14 2.62 -4.88
CA TYR A 243 25.12 2.32 -3.88
C TYR A 243 25.22 3.32 -2.71
N MET A 244 24.13 3.50 -1.97
CA MET A 244 24.12 4.17 -0.66
C MET A 244 23.99 3.11 0.44
N ARG A 245 24.69 3.30 1.58
CA ARG A 245 24.63 2.35 2.70
C ARG A 245 23.47 2.74 3.65
N PRO A 246 22.46 1.88 3.85
CA PRO A 246 21.40 2.12 4.83
C PRO A 246 21.90 1.97 6.28
N VAL A 247 21.16 2.54 7.24
CA VAL A 247 21.36 2.29 8.67
C VAL A 247 20.78 0.93 9.09
N TYR A 248 21.29 0.40 10.19
CA TYR A 248 20.75 -0.80 10.83
C TYR A 248 19.72 -0.43 11.92
N PRO A 249 18.55 -1.09 11.99
CA PRO A 249 18.08 -2.13 11.07
C PRO A 249 17.64 -1.56 9.72
N THR A 250 17.89 -2.30 8.64
CA THR A 250 17.55 -1.89 7.26
C THR A 250 16.05 -1.99 7.01
N LYS A 251 15.31 -1.01 7.55
CA LYS A 251 13.85 -0.87 7.53
C LYS A 251 13.46 0.57 7.19
N THR A 252 12.28 0.74 6.61
CA THR A 252 11.75 2.01 6.11
C THR A 252 11.81 3.12 7.15
N PHE A 253 11.13 2.97 8.29
CA PHE A 253 11.07 4.01 9.34
C PHE A 253 12.45 4.49 9.83
N PRO A 254 13.36 3.62 10.32
CA PRO A 254 14.71 4.04 10.71
C PRO A 254 15.46 4.77 9.59
N ASN A 255 15.41 4.28 8.36
CA ASN A 255 16.18 4.86 7.26
C ASN A 255 15.60 6.21 6.78
N LEU A 256 14.28 6.36 6.72
CA LEU A 256 13.66 7.66 6.40
C LEU A 256 13.92 8.70 7.50
N TYR A 257 13.88 8.30 8.77
CA TYR A 257 14.15 9.21 9.89
C TYR A 257 15.63 9.63 9.93
N THR A 258 16.57 8.71 9.70
CA THR A 258 17.99 9.05 9.51
C THR A 258 18.21 9.99 8.32
N LEU A 259 17.54 9.77 7.19
CA LEU A 259 17.65 10.66 6.03
C LEU A 259 17.15 12.08 6.32
N ALA A 260 16.11 12.22 7.15
CA ALA A 260 15.56 13.52 7.54
C ALA A 260 16.37 14.24 8.63
N THR A 261 17.10 13.51 9.48
CA THR A 261 17.77 14.06 10.69
C THR A 261 19.29 14.01 10.68
N GLY A 262 19.90 13.13 9.88
CA GLY A 262 21.34 12.85 9.90
C GLY A 262 21.82 11.98 11.06
N LEU A 263 20.92 11.33 11.80
CA LEU A 263 21.19 10.52 13.01
C LEU A 263 20.97 9.01 12.80
#